data_AF-D8J4A8-F1
#
_entry.id   AF-D8J4A8-F1
#
_cell.length_a   1.000
_cell.length_b   1.000
_cell.length_c   1.000
_cell.angle_alpha   90.00
_cell.angle_beta   90.00
_cell.angle_gamma   90.00
#
_symmetry.space_group_name_H-M   'P 1'
#
loop_
_entity.id
_entity.type
_entity.pdbx_description
1 polymer ?
#
loop_
_entity_poly.entity_id
_entity_poly.type
_entity_poly.pdbx_seq_one_letter_code
_entity_poly.pdbx_strand_id
1 'polypeptide(L)'
;MSPEAVPEYDDPFLDRVARRLATNYDLDRDVRVRGERFDLHGELSIRNQKQFLHPSISFARHDSTEHLLARRVGTVREADLDGLVELGHELADEWIVPADEHFSTDFTFALVADALGEGVREYVSGFSDRTLLKFGYHGHYEINLLVVVPSEEQLVASENADVAAAFATWDPIEREKSGLLSRLANRLR
;
A
#
# COMPACT_ATOMS: atom_id res chain seq x y z
N MET A 1 -24.47 2.83 -10.10
CA MET A 1 -23.25 3.64 -9.96
C MET A 1 -22.50 3.48 -11.27
N SER A 2 -22.27 4.58 -11.98
CA SER A 2 -21.42 4.57 -13.17
C SER A 2 -20.00 4.18 -12.75
N PRO A 3 -19.24 3.42 -13.56
CA PRO A 3 -17.82 3.23 -13.26
C PRO A 3 -17.20 4.62 -13.19
N GLU A 4 -16.67 5.00 -12.04
CA GLU A 4 -15.82 6.17 -11.92
C GLU A 4 -14.65 5.93 -12.87
N ALA A 5 -14.43 6.87 -13.80
CA ALA A 5 -13.40 6.69 -14.81
C ALA A 5 -12.04 6.66 -14.09
N VAL A 6 -11.22 5.65 -14.40
CA VAL A 6 -9.84 5.56 -13.89
C VAL A 6 -9.13 6.89 -14.19
N PRO A 7 -8.53 7.56 -13.20
CA PRO A 7 -7.80 8.80 -13.45
C PRO A 7 -6.73 8.62 -14.53
N GLU A 8 -6.57 9.62 -15.38
CA GLU A 8 -5.46 9.67 -16.34
C GLU A 8 -4.25 10.34 -15.69
N TYR A 9 -3.07 9.78 -15.91
CA TYR A 9 -1.80 10.24 -15.37
C TYR A 9 -0.88 10.73 -16.48
N ASP A 10 -0.13 11.80 -16.21
CA ASP A 10 0.88 12.32 -17.15
C ASP A 10 2.07 11.36 -17.35
N ASP A 11 2.22 10.37 -16.46
CA ASP A 11 3.22 9.30 -16.56
C ASP A 11 2.59 8.02 -17.15
N PRO A 12 2.99 7.58 -18.37
CA PRO A 12 2.47 6.37 -19.00
C PRO A 12 2.67 5.08 -18.21
N PHE A 13 3.66 5.03 -17.31
CA PHE A 13 3.87 3.90 -16.42
C PHE A 13 2.82 3.88 -15.31
N LEU A 14 2.61 5.00 -14.61
CA LEU A 14 1.57 5.11 -13.59
C LEU A 14 0.17 4.88 -14.19
N ASP A 15 -0.04 5.30 -15.43
CA ASP A 15 -1.27 5.04 -16.18
C ASP A 15 -1.55 3.53 -16.36
N ARG A 16 -0.50 2.72 -16.55
CA ARG A 16 -0.62 1.25 -16.57
C ARG A 16 -0.87 0.68 -15.18
N VAL A 17 -0.17 1.17 -14.17
CA VAL A 17 -0.34 0.74 -12.77
C VAL A 17 -1.78 1.02 -12.30
N ALA A 18 -2.28 2.22 -12.53
CA ALA A 18 -3.64 2.63 -12.19
C ALA A 18 -4.70 1.69 -12.80
N ARG A 19 -4.55 1.29 -14.07
CA ARG A 19 -5.45 0.31 -14.71
C ARG A 19 -5.43 -1.05 -14.03
N ARG A 20 -4.30 -1.48 -13.45
CA ARG A 20 -4.20 -2.73 -12.67
C ARG A 20 -4.86 -2.59 -11.30
N LEU A 21 -4.72 -1.42 -10.66
CA LEU A 21 -5.24 -1.13 -9.33
C LEU A 21 -6.74 -0.86 -9.30
N ALA A 22 -7.29 -0.20 -10.34
CA ALA A 22 -8.69 0.26 -10.41
C ALA A 22 -9.75 -0.86 -10.29
N THR A 23 -9.35 -2.13 -10.28
CA THR A 23 -10.26 -3.24 -9.97
C THR A 23 -10.58 -3.35 -8.48
N ASN A 24 -9.63 -2.95 -7.62
CA ASN A 24 -9.71 -3.15 -6.17
C ASN A 24 -9.54 -1.86 -5.36
N TYR A 25 -8.84 -0.84 -5.90
CA TYR A 25 -8.59 0.42 -5.22
C TYR A 25 -9.47 1.52 -5.76
N ASP A 26 -9.94 2.37 -4.86
CA ASP A 26 -10.41 3.72 -5.18
C ASP A 26 -9.17 4.60 -5.41
N LEU A 27 -9.11 5.32 -6.54
CA LEU A 27 -7.90 6.00 -7.00
C LEU A 27 -8.08 7.52 -7.09
N ASP A 28 -7.15 8.25 -6.51
CA ASP A 28 -7.00 9.70 -6.61
C ASP A 28 -5.67 10.08 -7.26
N ARG A 29 -5.65 11.22 -7.96
CA ARG A 29 -4.45 11.76 -8.61
C ARG A 29 -4.03 13.08 -7.99
N ASP A 30 -2.74 13.40 -8.08
CA ASP A 30 -2.16 14.69 -7.69
C ASP A 30 -2.45 15.07 -6.22
N VAL A 31 -2.43 14.09 -5.31
CA VAL A 31 -2.73 14.34 -3.90
C VAL A 31 -1.55 15.04 -3.19
N ARG A 32 -1.89 15.80 -2.15
CA ARG A 32 -0.90 16.41 -1.26
C ARG A 32 -1.14 15.96 0.17
N VAL A 33 -0.09 15.41 0.78
CA VAL A 33 -0.15 14.85 2.11
C VAL A 33 1.02 15.43 2.91
N ARG A 34 0.72 16.21 3.94
CA ARG A 34 1.71 16.96 4.75
C ARG A 34 2.75 17.75 3.95
N GLY A 35 2.33 18.29 2.80
CA GLY A 35 3.19 19.08 1.90
C GLY A 35 3.96 18.24 0.87
N GLU A 36 4.02 16.93 1.03
CA GLU A 36 4.54 16.01 0.02
C GLU A 36 3.49 15.80 -1.09
N ARG A 37 3.96 15.74 -2.33
CA ARG A 37 3.11 15.44 -3.49
C ARG A 37 3.26 13.97 -3.88
N PHE A 38 2.12 13.34 -4.11
CA PHE A 38 2.05 12.03 -4.74
C PHE A 38 1.23 12.13 -6.03
N ASP A 39 1.71 11.45 -7.06
CA ASP A 39 1.08 11.46 -8.37
C ASP A 39 -0.18 10.58 -8.34
N LEU A 40 -0.12 9.45 -7.61
CA LEU A 40 -1.20 8.48 -7.43
C LEU A 40 -1.40 8.20 -5.94
N HIS A 41 -2.66 8.23 -5.51
CA HIS A 41 -3.13 7.66 -4.26
C HIS A 41 -4.15 6.57 -4.55
N GLY A 42 -4.05 5.46 -3.82
CA GLY A 42 -5.03 4.38 -3.88
C GLY A 42 -5.46 3.99 -2.48
N GLU A 43 -6.77 3.81 -2.27
CA GLU A 43 -7.33 3.28 -1.04
C GLU A 43 -8.03 1.95 -1.31
N LEU A 44 -7.71 0.93 -0.50
CA LEU A 44 -8.43 -0.34 -0.46
C LEU A 44 -8.97 -0.55 0.95
N SER A 45 -10.28 -0.67 1.07
CA SER A 45 -10.97 -0.96 2.33
C SER A 45 -11.55 -2.39 2.30
N ILE A 46 -11.03 -3.28 3.16
CA ILE A 46 -11.50 -4.65 3.34
C ILE A 46 -12.25 -4.75 4.66
N ARG A 47 -13.54 -5.12 4.61
CA ARG A 47 -14.34 -5.40 5.80
C ARG A 47 -14.68 -6.87 5.86
N ASN A 48 -14.17 -7.58 6.87
CA ASN A 48 -14.50 -8.99 7.07
C ASN A 48 -15.43 -9.15 8.27
N GLN A 49 -16.63 -9.68 8.04
CA GLN A 49 -17.60 -9.99 9.10
C GLN A 49 -17.66 -11.51 9.31
N LYS A 50 -16.95 -12.03 10.33
CA LYS A 50 -17.15 -13.41 10.78
C LYS A 50 -18.36 -13.44 11.72
N GLN A 51 -19.48 -14.01 11.29
CA GLN A 51 -20.60 -14.32 12.19
C GLN A 51 -20.28 -15.63 12.93
N PHE A 52 -19.86 -15.52 14.20
CA PHE A 52 -19.80 -16.68 15.10
C PHE A 52 -21.14 -16.80 15.87
N LEU A 53 -21.79 -17.96 15.77
CA LEU A 53 -23.11 -18.27 16.38
C LEU A 53 -23.03 -18.62 17.89
N HIS A 54 -22.09 -18.05 18.65
CA HIS A 54 -21.96 -18.35 20.09
C HIS A 54 -22.09 -17.09 20.96
N PRO A 55 -22.98 -17.06 21.97
CA PRO A 55 -23.27 -15.86 22.79
C PRO A 55 -22.11 -15.30 23.63
N SER A 56 -20.93 -15.93 23.61
CA SER A 56 -19.77 -15.57 24.43
C SER A 56 -18.57 -15.08 23.60
N ILE A 57 -18.70 -14.95 22.29
CA ILE A 57 -17.61 -14.54 21.40
C ILE A 57 -18.00 -13.20 20.79
N SER A 58 -17.26 -12.17 21.18
CA SER A 58 -17.37 -10.80 20.68
C SER A 58 -17.46 -10.77 19.15
N PHE A 59 -18.29 -9.87 18.62
CA PHE A 59 -18.34 -9.54 17.20
C PHE A 59 -16.96 -9.02 16.75
N ALA A 60 -16.09 -9.89 16.25
CA ALA A 60 -14.82 -9.48 15.67
C ALA A 60 -15.06 -9.03 14.22
N ARG A 61 -15.53 -7.79 14.06
CA ARG A 61 -15.42 -7.08 12.78
C ARG A 61 -13.96 -6.69 12.63
N HIS A 62 -13.32 -7.16 11.57
CA HIS A 62 -11.95 -6.80 11.25
C HIS A 62 -12.00 -5.92 10.01
N ASP A 63 -11.84 -4.62 10.24
CA ASP A 63 -11.69 -3.64 9.18
C ASP A 63 -10.20 -3.42 8.94
N SER A 64 -9.80 -3.57 7.69
CA SER A 64 -8.43 -3.35 7.22
C SER A 64 -8.43 -2.34 6.09
N THR A 65 -7.53 -1.38 6.15
CA THR A 65 -7.37 -0.35 5.13
C THR A 65 -5.96 -0.38 4.59
N GLU A 66 -5.78 -0.24 3.28
CA GLU A 66 -4.48 -0.02 2.66
C GLU A 66 -4.49 1.32 1.93
N HIS A 67 -3.48 2.14 2.20
CA HIS A 67 -3.18 3.36 1.48
C HIS A 67 -1.90 3.17 0.65
N LEU A 68 -2.03 3.25 -0.67
CA LEU A 68 -0.93 3.32 -1.60
C LEU A 68 -0.66 4.79 -1.96
N LEU A 69 0.57 5.24 -1.79
CA LEU A 69 1.02 6.57 -2.18
C LEU A 69 2.21 6.42 -3.14
N ALA A 70 2.04 6.82 -4.39
CA ALA A 70 3.07 6.65 -5.43
C ALA A 70 3.48 7.97 -6.08
N ARG A 71 4.78 8.10 -6.36
CA ARG A 71 5.32 9.26 -7.09
C ARG A 71 6.51 8.89 -7.96
N ARG A 72 6.74 9.67 -9.02
CA ARG A 72 7.98 9.58 -9.81
C ARG A 72 9.12 10.38 -9.17
N VAL A 73 10.31 9.80 -9.19
CA VAL A 73 11.56 10.40 -8.71
C VAL A 73 12.73 10.05 -9.64
N GLY A 74 13.84 10.78 -9.53
CA GLY A 74 15.06 10.47 -10.28
C GLY A 74 15.80 9.25 -9.71
N THR A 75 16.86 9.50 -8.93
CA THR A 75 17.59 8.43 -8.23
C THR A 75 17.16 8.35 -6.78
N VAL A 76 16.73 7.17 -6.34
CA VAL A 76 16.35 6.90 -4.95
C VAL A 76 17.58 6.65 -4.10
N ARG A 77 17.58 7.20 -2.89
CA ARG A 77 18.56 6.95 -1.82
C ARG A 77 17.84 6.48 -0.56
N GLU A 78 18.57 5.86 0.36
CA GLU A 78 18.02 5.41 1.66
C GLU A 78 17.36 6.56 2.43
N ALA A 79 17.95 7.77 2.42
CA ALA A 79 17.36 8.94 3.07
C ALA A 79 15.99 9.36 2.50
N ASP A 80 15.74 9.09 1.22
CA ASP A 80 14.41 9.33 0.62
C ASP A 80 13.37 8.35 1.18
N LEU A 81 13.79 7.13 1.51
CA LEU A 81 12.97 6.08 2.08
C LEU A 81 12.70 6.34 3.56
N ASP A 82 13.73 6.71 4.32
CA ASP A 82 13.58 7.09 5.74
C ASP A 82 12.54 8.22 5.89
N GLY A 83 12.58 9.23 5.01
CA GLY A 83 11.58 10.30 5.00
C GLY A 83 10.14 9.82 4.72
N LEU A 84 9.97 8.78 3.91
CA LEU A 84 8.66 8.17 3.67
C LEU A 84 8.18 7.34 4.87
N VAL A 85 9.11 6.69 5.59
CA VAL A 85 8.78 5.95 6.83
C VAL A 85 8.29 6.92 7.90
N GLU A 86 9.01 8.02 8.12
CA GLU A 86 8.57 9.07 9.06
C GLU A 86 7.21 9.65 8.65
N LEU A 87 7.00 9.92 7.36
CA LEU A 87 5.69 10.33 6.85
C LEU A 87 4.61 9.28 7.15
N GLY A 88 4.90 8.00 6.98
CA GLY A 88 3.97 6.92 7.29
C GLY A 88 3.53 6.91 8.76
N HIS A 89 4.46 7.12 9.69
CA HIS A 89 4.14 7.24 11.11
C HIS A 89 3.28 8.46 11.40
N GLU A 90 3.63 9.60 10.81
CA GLU A 90 2.85 10.83 10.93
C GLU A 90 1.42 10.69 10.40
N LEU A 91 1.22 9.91 9.33
CA LEU A 91 -0.09 9.61 8.77
C LEU A 91 -0.85 8.59 9.60
N ALA A 92 -0.17 7.61 10.18
CA ALA A 92 -0.80 6.67 11.08
C ALA A 92 -1.45 7.39 12.28
N ASP A 93 -0.77 8.38 12.85
CA ASP A 93 -1.30 9.21 13.93
C ASP A 93 -2.54 10.04 13.53
N GLU A 94 -2.64 10.41 12.26
CA GLU A 94 -3.68 11.31 11.75
C GLU A 94 -4.89 10.57 11.18
N TRP A 95 -4.65 9.50 10.42
CA TRP A 95 -5.66 8.83 9.61
C TRP A 95 -6.28 7.64 10.33
N ILE A 96 -5.54 7.02 11.25
CA ILE A 96 -6.06 5.88 12.00
C ILE A 96 -6.89 6.40 13.17
N VAL A 97 -8.18 6.10 13.14
CA VAL A 97 -9.06 6.29 14.29
C VAL A 97 -9.04 5.00 15.11
N PRO A 98 -8.46 4.98 16.33
CA PRO A 98 -8.41 3.76 17.14
C PRO A 98 -9.83 3.34 17.52
N ALA A 99 -10.25 2.19 17.01
CA ALA A 99 -11.54 1.57 17.29
C ALA A 99 -11.32 0.07 17.56
N ASP A 100 -12.26 -0.56 18.25
CA ASP A 100 -12.19 -2.00 18.53
C ASP A 100 -12.33 -2.84 17.24
N GLU A 101 -12.92 -2.27 16.19
CA GLU A 101 -13.08 -2.88 14.88
C GLU A 101 -11.86 -2.70 13.95
N HIS A 102 -10.92 -1.81 14.29
CA HIS A 102 -9.72 -1.59 13.49
C HIS A 102 -8.74 -2.76 13.69
N PHE A 103 -8.44 -3.47 12.61
CA PHE A 103 -7.50 -4.58 12.63
C PHE A 103 -6.13 -4.18 12.10
N SER A 104 -6.07 -3.58 10.92
CA SER A 104 -4.82 -3.13 10.30
C SER A 104 -5.01 -1.92 9.41
N THR A 105 -4.02 -1.02 9.41
CA THR A 105 -3.84 -0.03 8.35
C THR A 105 -2.45 -0.18 7.75
N ASP A 106 -2.37 -0.37 6.44
CA ASP A 106 -1.10 -0.52 5.74
C ASP A 106 -0.83 0.73 4.88
N PHE A 107 0.32 1.36 5.06
CA PHE A 107 0.79 2.47 4.24
C PHE A 107 1.90 1.98 3.31
N THR A 108 1.61 1.87 2.02
CA THR A 108 2.61 1.49 1.02
C THR A 108 3.08 2.73 0.25
N PHE A 109 4.37 3.05 0.34
CA PHE A 109 4.97 4.10 -0.46
C PHE A 109 5.71 3.51 -1.67
N ALA A 110 5.32 3.94 -2.86
CA ALA A 110 5.88 3.47 -4.12
C ALA A 110 6.65 4.58 -4.84
N LEU A 111 7.94 4.37 -5.05
CA LEU A 111 8.78 5.26 -5.85
C LEU A 111 8.99 4.68 -7.25
N VAL A 112 8.50 5.39 -8.25
CA VAL A 112 8.81 5.13 -9.66
C VAL A 112 10.08 5.90 -10.00
N ALA A 113 11.20 5.19 -10.03
CA ALA A 113 12.52 5.78 -10.14
C ALA A 113 13.10 5.66 -11.55
N ASP A 114 13.99 6.58 -11.90
CA ASP A 114 14.83 6.47 -13.08
C ASP A 114 16.07 5.59 -12.80
N ALA A 115 16.53 5.51 -11.53
CA ALA A 115 17.63 4.66 -11.11
C ALA A 115 17.59 4.34 -9.60
N LEU A 116 18.22 3.22 -9.20
CA LEU A 116 18.46 2.87 -7.80
C LEU A 116 19.83 3.37 -7.34
N GLY A 117 19.87 4.03 -6.19
CA GLY A 117 21.11 4.28 -5.46
C GLY A 117 21.70 2.99 -4.87
N GLU A 118 22.97 3.06 -4.47
CA GLU A 118 23.63 2.00 -3.72
C GLU A 118 22.89 1.75 -2.38
N GLY A 119 22.83 0.49 -1.93
CA GLY A 119 22.18 0.09 -0.67
C GLY A 119 20.65 -0.02 -0.71
N VAL A 120 19.97 0.76 -1.56
CA VAL A 120 18.49 0.81 -1.64
C VAL A 120 17.83 -0.56 -1.78
N ARG A 121 18.40 -1.44 -2.62
CA ARG A 121 17.85 -2.78 -2.82
C ARG A 121 17.88 -3.59 -1.52
N GLU A 122 19.02 -3.59 -0.83
CA GLU A 122 19.19 -4.32 0.42
C GLU A 122 18.29 -3.74 1.50
N TYR A 123 18.30 -2.41 1.65
CA TYR A 123 17.43 -1.68 2.56
C TYR A 123 15.96 -2.07 2.37
N VAL A 124 15.40 -1.92 1.16
CA VAL A 124 13.97 -2.19 0.90
C VAL A 124 13.63 -3.66 1.11
N SER A 125 14.49 -4.58 0.66
CA SER A 125 14.24 -6.02 0.80
C SER A 125 14.28 -6.51 2.26
N GLY A 126 15.07 -5.86 3.11
CA GLY A 126 15.16 -6.15 4.54
C GLY A 126 14.23 -5.31 5.41
N PHE A 127 13.47 -4.38 4.81
CA PHE A 127 12.61 -3.46 5.55
C PHE A 127 11.35 -4.15 6.06
N SER A 128 11.06 -3.93 7.35
CA SER A 128 9.82 -4.33 8.00
C SER A 128 9.52 -3.34 9.12
N ASP A 129 8.35 -2.72 9.06
CA ASP A 129 7.89 -1.78 10.08
C ASP A 129 6.42 -2.06 10.40
N ARG A 130 6.22 -2.66 11.58
CA ARG A 130 4.90 -2.93 12.14
C ARG A 130 4.82 -2.30 13.52
N THR A 131 3.79 -1.49 13.73
CA THR A 131 3.52 -0.84 15.01
C THR A 131 2.17 -1.26 15.57
N LEU A 132 2.16 -1.74 16.82
CA LEU A 132 0.94 -2.14 17.51
C LEU A 132 0.23 -0.94 18.14
N LEU A 133 -1.07 -0.81 17.90
CA LEU A 133 -1.89 0.26 18.48
C LEU A 133 -2.48 -0.18 19.81
N LYS A 134 -2.18 0.59 20.87
CA LYS A 134 -2.49 0.24 22.28
C LYS A 134 -2.16 -1.23 22.57
N PHE A 135 -0.92 -1.65 22.35
CA PHE A 135 -0.48 -3.04 22.58
C PHE A 135 -1.25 -4.10 21.76
N GLY A 136 -1.85 -3.71 20.64
CA GLY A 136 -2.63 -4.60 19.77
C GLY A 136 -4.13 -4.60 20.05
N TYR A 137 -4.60 -3.92 21.09
CA TYR A 137 -6.04 -3.83 21.39
C TYR A 137 -6.84 -3.09 20.31
N HIS A 138 -6.18 -2.20 19.55
CA HIS A 138 -6.78 -1.56 18.37
C HIS A 138 -6.04 -1.94 17.10
N GLY A 139 -5.58 -3.18 17.00
CA GLY A 139 -4.86 -3.67 15.84
C GLY A 139 -3.45 -3.09 15.72
N HIS A 140 -3.01 -2.89 14.48
CA HIS A 140 -1.68 -2.43 14.15
C HIS A 140 -1.69 -1.57 12.89
N TYR A 141 -0.60 -0.89 12.61
CA TYR A 141 -0.33 -0.40 11.28
C TYR A 141 1.03 -0.89 10.79
N GLU A 142 1.18 -0.91 9.48
CA GLU A 142 2.44 -1.26 8.84
C GLU A 142 2.82 -0.23 7.79
N ILE A 143 4.11 0.00 7.66
CA ILE A 143 4.67 0.79 6.57
C ILE A 143 5.38 -0.16 5.62
N ASN A 144 5.15 0.03 4.34
CA ASN A 144 5.74 -0.74 3.26
C ASN A 144 6.43 0.19 2.27
N LEU A 145 7.53 -0.30 1.70
CA LEU A 145 8.31 0.44 0.70
C LEU A 145 8.35 -0.36 -0.58
N LEU A 146 8.19 0.33 -1.70
CA LEU A 146 8.33 -0.22 -3.03
C LEU A 146 9.13 0.74 -3.89
N VAL A 147 10.12 0.23 -4.61
CA VAL A 147 10.85 0.99 -5.62
C VAL A 147 10.85 0.20 -6.93
N VAL A 148 10.46 0.88 -8.01
CA VAL A 148 10.46 0.32 -9.35
C VAL A 148 11.29 1.20 -10.28
N VAL A 149 12.13 0.58 -11.11
CA VAL A 149 12.85 1.23 -12.22
C VAL A 149 12.30 0.67 -13.53
N PRO A 150 11.30 1.34 -14.14
CA PRO A 150 10.59 0.78 -15.29
C PRO A 150 11.47 0.52 -16.51
N SER A 151 12.50 1.34 -16.74
CA SER A 151 13.43 1.19 -17.87
C SER A 151 14.31 -0.05 -17.77
N GLU A 152 14.47 -0.60 -16.56
CA GLU A 152 15.29 -1.78 -16.28
C GLU A 152 14.43 -3.00 -15.91
N GLU A 153 13.10 -2.85 -15.91
CA GLU A 153 12.16 -3.88 -15.41
C GLU A 153 12.55 -4.40 -14.02
N GLN A 154 13.10 -3.53 -13.17
CA GLN A 154 13.50 -3.86 -11.81
C GLN A 154 12.47 -3.38 -10.81
N LEU A 155 12.16 -4.24 -9.85
CA LEU A 155 11.31 -3.94 -8.71
C LEU A 155 11.94 -4.52 -7.45
N VAL A 156 11.93 -3.73 -6.38
CA VAL A 156 12.24 -4.16 -5.02
C VAL A 156 11.14 -3.65 -4.10
N ALA A 157 10.66 -4.51 -3.20
CA ALA A 157 9.63 -4.13 -2.25
C ALA A 157 9.88 -4.83 -0.91
N SER A 158 9.37 -4.23 0.17
CA SER A 158 9.31 -4.89 1.48
C SER A 158 8.46 -6.15 1.40
N GLU A 159 8.71 -7.13 2.28
CA GLU A 159 8.08 -8.46 2.27
C GLU A 159 6.55 -8.39 2.17
N ASN A 160 5.97 -7.37 2.79
CA ASN A 160 4.54 -7.20 3.00
C ASN A 160 3.86 -6.29 1.95
N ALA A 161 4.56 -5.85 0.91
CA ALA A 161 4.00 -4.98 -0.13
C ALA A 161 3.28 -5.76 -1.24
N ASP A 162 2.12 -6.38 -0.96
CA ASP A 162 1.37 -7.20 -1.93
C ASP A 162 1.02 -6.44 -3.23
N VAL A 163 0.81 -5.13 -3.12
CA VAL A 163 0.54 -4.22 -4.25
C VAL A 163 1.70 -4.15 -5.25
N ALA A 164 2.88 -4.68 -4.93
CA ALA A 164 4.04 -4.76 -5.83
C ALA A 164 3.75 -5.41 -7.17
N ALA A 165 2.86 -6.40 -7.22
CA ALA A 165 2.47 -7.05 -8.46
C ALA A 165 1.79 -6.07 -9.47
N ALA A 166 1.16 -5.01 -8.98
CA ALA A 166 0.60 -3.97 -9.84
C ALA A 166 1.69 -3.11 -10.51
N PHE A 167 2.86 -2.99 -9.90
CA PHE A 167 3.99 -2.21 -10.41
C PHE A 167 4.90 -2.99 -11.37
N ALA A 168 4.89 -4.32 -11.31
CA ALA A 168 5.57 -5.18 -12.29
C ALA A 168 4.82 -5.20 -13.65
N THR A 169 4.76 -4.05 -14.35
CA THR A 169 3.89 -3.90 -15.53
C THR A 169 4.30 -4.73 -16.75
N TRP A 170 5.54 -5.23 -16.74
CA TRP A 170 6.10 -6.17 -17.72
C TRP A 170 5.63 -7.61 -17.49
N ASP A 171 5.28 -7.98 -16.25
CA ASP A 171 4.75 -9.30 -15.93
C ASP A 171 3.25 -9.37 -16.25
N PRO A 172 2.75 -10.48 -16.82
CA PRO A 172 1.33 -10.66 -17.02
C PRO A 172 0.60 -10.65 -15.67
N ILE A 173 -0.53 -9.96 -15.60
CA ILE A 173 -1.43 -10.09 -14.46
C ILE A 173 -2.02 -11.49 -14.54
N GLU A 174 -1.55 -12.42 -13.70
CA GLU A 174 -2.27 -13.67 -13.50
C GLU A 174 -3.69 -13.31 -13.09
N ARG A 175 -4.67 -13.61 -13.96
CA ARG A 175 -6.09 -13.34 -13.72
C ARG A 175 -6.63 -14.30 -12.66
N GLU A 176 -6.16 -14.19 -11.44
CA GLU A 176 -6.93 -14.63 -10.30
C GLU A 176 -7.40 -13.39 -9.57
N LYS A 177 -8.68 -13.05 -9.77
CA LYS A 177 -9.46 -12.12 -8.94
C LYS A 177 -9.38 -12.43 -7.44
N SER A 178 -8.79 -13.57 -7.08
CA SER A 178 -8.54 -14.03 -5.73
C SER A 178 -7.09 -13.85 -5.27
N GLY A 179 -6.09 -13.68 -6.13
CA GLY A 179 -4.67 -13.77 -5.75
C GLY A 179 -4.23 -12.69 -4.75
N LEU A 180 -4.34 -11.41 -5.11
CA LEU A 180 -3.99 -10.29 -4.23
C LEU A 180 -4.88 -10.24 -2.99
N LEU A 181 -6.20 -10.30 -3.18
CA LEU A 181 -7.14 -10.31 -2.07
C LEU A 181 -6.97 -11.54 -1.15
N SER A 182 -6.51 -12.69 -1.65
CA SER A 182 -6.23 -13.88 -0.84
C SER A 182 -4.90 -13.79 -0.10
N ARG A 183 -3.88 -13.14 -0.65
CA ARG A 183 -2.61 -12.87 0.05
C ARG A 183 -2.84 -11.88 1.19
N LEU A 184 -3.53 -10.78 0.90
CA LEU A 184 -4.04 -9.85 1.92
C LEU A 184 -4.91 -10.61 2.95
N ALA A 185 -5.94 -11.35 2.53
CA ALA A 185 -6.80 -12.08 3.46
C ALA A 185 -6.07 -13.17 4.28
N ASN A 186 -4.98 -13.76 3.79
CA ASN A 186 -4.15 -14.69 4.54
C ASN A 186 -3.28 -13.98 5.58
N ARG A 187 -2.87 -12.74 5.34
CA ARG A 187 -2.17 -11.90 6.33
C ARG A 187 -3.10 -11.35 7.41
N LEU A 188 -4.39 -11.18 7.08
CA LEU A 188 -5.45 -10.80 8.01
C LEU A 188 -5.95 -11.95 8.90
N ARG A 189 -5.29 -13.12 8.88
CA ARG A 189 -5.78 -14.36 9.50
C ARG A 189 -5.07 -14.73 10.79
#